data_AF-A0A370GPB3-F1
#
_entry.id   AF-A0A370GPB3-F1
#
_cell.length_a   1.000
_cell.length_b   1.000
_cell.length_c   1.000
_cell.angle_alpha   90.00
_cell.angle_beta   90.00
_cell.angle_gamma   90.00
#
_symmetry.space_group_name_H-M   'P 1'
#
loop_
_entity.id
_entity.type
_entity.pdbx_description
1 polymer ?
#
loop_
_entity_poly.entity_id
_entity_poly.type
_entity_poly.pdbx_seq_one_letter_code
_entity_poly.pdbx_strand_id
1 'polypeptide(L)'
;MKKIAAIISVVFLISLGLFLYFSNKPLITNSYDKITVKEMDGSEQIISDSKTIVTIVQEINQHPRRLSLLDSQFEDDSIKHSLIVFEKGNQHITMDYMPSNGILYYGPWKIHDINNLFNPLK
;
A
#
# COMPACT_ATOMS: atom_id res chain seq x y z
N MET A 1 11.98 -38.20 -16.13
CA MET A 1 12.58 -37.20 -15.22
C MET A 1 12.94 -35.89 -15.93
N LYS A 2 13.80 -35.86 -16.96
CA LYS A 2 14.20 -34.60 -17.66
C LYS A 2 13.04 -33.73 -18.19
N LYS A 3 11.99 -34.35 -18.77
CA LYS A 3 10.79 -33.63 -19.26
C LYS A 3 9.99 -32.97 -18.14
N ILE A 4 9.85 -33.65 -17.00
CA ILE A 4 9.14 -33.12 -15.82
C ILE A 4 9.92 -31.94 -15.22
N ALA A 5 11.25 -32.08 -15.10
CA ALA A 5 12.12 -31.00 -14.64
C ALA A 5 12.05 -29.76 -15.56
N ALA A 6 12.00 -29.97 -16.88
CA ALA A 6 11.82 -28.87 -17.84
C ALA A 6 10.48 -28.15 -17.68
N ILE A 7 9.38 -28.90 -17.49
CA ILE A 7 8.06 -28.31 -17.24
C ILE A 7 8.06 -27.50 -15.94
N ILE A 8 8.59 -28.06 -14.85
CA ILE A 8 8.70 -27.36 -13.56
C ILE A 8 9.51 -26.07 -13.70
N SER A 9 10.64 -26.12 -14.42
CA SER A 9 11.48 -24.94 -14.65
C SER A 9 10.74 -23.85 -15.43
N VAL A 10 10.00 -24.21 -16.48
CA VAL A 10 9.20 -23.24 -17.25
C VAL A 10 8.10 -22.62 -16.40
N VAL A 11 7.36 -23.43 -15.63
CA VAL A 11 6.32 -22.93 -14.73
C VAL A 11 6.92 -21.99 -13.68
N PHE A 12 8.07 -22.35 -13.10
CA PHE A 12 8.76 -21.50 -12.13
C PHE A 12 9.17 -20.15 -12.73
N LEU A 13 9.74 -20.14 -13.93
CA LEU A 13 10.14 -18.89 -14.61
C LEU A 13 8.94 -18.00 -14.93
N ILE A 14 7.82 -18.59 -15.35
CA ILE A 14 6.57 -17.85 -15.60
C ILE A 14 6.06 -17.23 -14.29
N SER A 15 5.97 -18.03 -13.22
CA SER A 15 5.53 -17.55 -11.91
C SER A 15 6.43 -16.47 -11.36
N LEU A 16 7.76 -16.61 -11.51
CA LEU A 16 8.73 -15.60 -11.10
C LEU A 16 8.58 -14.30 -11.91
N GLY A 17 8.39 -14.41 -13.23
CA GLY A 17 8.15 -13.27 -14.10
C GLY A 17 6.87 -12.51 -13.73
N LEU A 18 5.78 -13.23 -13.47
CA LEU A 18 4.53 -12.63 -12.98
C LEU A 18 4.73 -11.96 -11.62
N PHE A 19 5.40 -12.62 -10.69
CA PHE A 19 5.69 -12.05 -9.37
C PHE A 19 6.48 -10.74 -9.47
N LEU A 20 7.54 -10.71 -10.29
CA LEU A 20 8.35 -9.50 -10.52
C LEU A 20 7.53 -8.40 -11.20
N TYR A 21 6.66 -8.76 -12.15
CA TYR A 21 5.78 -7.81 -12.82
C TYR A 21 4.80 -7.13 -11.86
N PHE A 22 4.11 -7.90 -11.02
CA PHE A 22 3.16 -7.35 -10.06
C PHE A 22 3.82 -6.59 -8.91
N SER A 23 4.99 -7.04 -8.44
CA SER A 23 5.72 -6.38 -7.35
C SER A 23 6.24 -4.99 -7.71
N ASN A 24 6.51 -4.74 -9.00
CA ASN A 24 7.09 -3.47 -9.48
C ASN A 24 6.06 -2.48 -10.04
N LYS A 25 4.81 -2.87 -10.24
CA LYS A 25 3.78 -1.95 -10.74
C LYS A 25 3.40 -0.90 -9.70
N PRO A 26 3.17 0.37 -10.05
CA PRO A 26 2.64 1.35 -9.09
C PRO A 26 1.29 0.88 -8.52
N LEU A 27 1.09 1.05 -7.21
CA LEU A 27 -0.18 0.78 -6.52
C LEU A 27 -1.22 1.86 -6.83
N ILE A 28 -0.74 3.11 -6.89
CA ILE A 28 -1.55 4.30 -7.17
C ILE A 28 -1.17 4.83 -8.54
N THR A 29 -2.04 4.67 -9.55
CA THR A 29 -1.76 5.09 -10.92
C THR A 29 -2.42 6.40 -11.33
N ASN A 30 -3.47 6.81 -10.61
CA ASN A 30 -4.22 8.02 -10.90
C ASN A 30 -3.64 9.23 -10.15
N SER A 31 -3.92 10.43 -10.66
CA SER A 31 -3.76 11.65 -9.88
C SER A 31 -4.96 11.82 -8.95
N TYR A 32 -4.72 12.41 -7.78
CA TYR A 32 -5.76 12.72 -6.80
C TYR A 32 -5.68 14.17 -6.39
N ASP A 33 -6.83 14.74 -6.03
CA ASP A 33 -6.93 16.16 -5.68
C ASP A 33 -7.07 16.34 -4.16
N LYS A 34 -7.39 15.26 -3.45
CA LYS A 34 -7.56 15.25 -1.99
C LYS A 34 -7.10 13.90 -1.41
N ILE A 35 -6.45 13.95 -0.25
CA ILE A 35 -6.22 12.81 0.63
C ILE A 35 -6.92 13.10 1.96
N THR A 36 -7.71 12.15 2.45
CA THR A 36 -8.34 12.20 3.76
C THR A 36 -7.77 11.06 4.62
N VAL A 37 -7.17 11.40 5.75
CA VAL A 37 -6.75 10.42 6.77
C VAL A 37 -7.81 10.43 7.86
N LYS A 38 -8.49 9.30 8.08
CA LYS A 38 -9.51 9.12 9.11
C LYS A 38 -8.96 8.22 10.21
N GLU A 39 -8.86 8.72 11.42
CA GLU A 39 -8.44 7.92 12.56
C GLU A 39 -9.63 7.22 13.22
N MET A 40 -9.38 6.15 13.98
CA MET A 40 -10.43 5.41 14.70
C MET A 40 -11.16 6.24 15.76
N ASP A 41 -10.54 7.31 16.29
CA ASP A 41 -11.19 8.21 17.24
C ASP A 41 -12.17 9.19 16.55
N GLY A 42 -12.32 9.10 15.23
CA GLY A 42 -13.19 9.93 14.42
C GLY A 42 -12.55 11.23 13.95
N SER A 43 -11.29 11.50 14.33
CA SER A 43 -10.55 12.64 13.79
C SER A 43 -10.24 12.45 12.30
N GLU A 44 -10.26 13.56 11.55
CA GLU A 44 -9.95 13.56 10.14
C GLU A 44 -8.93 14.65 9.80
N GLN A 45 -7.92 14.29 9.03
CA GLN A 45 -6.96 15.21 8.44
C GLN A 45 -7.13 15.22 6.92
N ILE A 46 -7.34 16.41 6.36
CA ILE A 46 -7.52 16.61 4.92
C ILE A 46 -6.28 17.28 4.34
N ILE A 47 -5.71 16.67 3.30
CA ILE A 47 -4.58 17.18 2.53
C ILE A 47 -5.08 17.46 1.12
N SER A 48 -5.00 18.72 0.69
CA SER A 48 -5.41 19.17 -0.66
C SER A 48 -4.28 19.84 -1.44
N ASP A 49 -3.09 19.98 -0.84
CA ASP A 49 -1.92 20.49 -1.55
C ASP A 49 -1.44 19.47 -2.59
N SER A 50 -1.53 19.86 -3.86
CA SER A 50 -1.17 18.99 -4.98
C SER A 50 0.27 18.48 -4.94
N LYS A 51 1.23 19.27 -4.43
CA LYS A 51 2.63 18.83 -4.35
C LYS A 51 2.79 17.79 -3.27
N THR A 52 2.22 18.02 -2.08
CA THR A 52 2.19 17.04 -1.00
C THR A 52 1.52 15.74 -1.43
N ILE A 53 0.38 15.80 -2.12
CA ILE A 53 -0.31 14.61 -2.62
C ILE A 53 0.57 13.83 -3.60
N VAL A 54 1.20 14.52 -4.57
CA VAL A 54 2.12 13.88 -5.52
C VAL A 54 3.28 13.22 -4.79
N THR A 55 3.88 13.89 -3.80
CA THR A 55 4.96 13.32 -2.99
C THR A 55 4.50 12.07 -2.25
N ILE A 56 3.36 12.11 -1.56
CA ILE A 56 2.82 10.94 -0.84
C ILE A 56 2.58 9.77 -1.80
N VAL A 57 1.97 10.02 -2.95
CA VAL A 57 1.71 8.99 -3.97
C VAL A 57 3.01 8.40 -4.52
N GLN A 58 4.02 9.23 -4.76
CA GLN A 58 5.33 8.78 -5.23
C GLN A 58 6.03 7.91 -4.18
N GLU A 59 6.06 8.37 -2.92
CA GLU A 59 6.64 7.64 -1.80
C GLU A 59 5.98 6.26 -1.65
N ILE A 60 4.64 6.18 -1.61
CA ILE A 60 3.90 4.91 -1.53
C ILE A 60 4.26 3.96 -2.69
N ASN A 61 4.35 4.48 -3.91
CA ASN A 61 4.62 3.67 -5.09
C ASN A 61 6.06 3.15 -5.15
N GLN A 62 7.03 3.92 -4.63
CA GLN A 62 8.45 3.58 -4.65
C GLN A 62 8.88 2.75 -3.44
N HIS A 63 8.13 2.83 -2.34
CA HIS A 63 8.48 2.14 -1.12
C HIS A 63 8.47 0.60 -1.30
N PRO A 64 9.46 -0.12 -0.72
CA PRO A 64 9.48 -1.58 -0.74
C PRO A 64 8.19 -2.19 -0.19
N ARG A 65 7.74 -3.27 -0.84
CA ARG A 65 6.47 -3.92 -0.56
C ARG A 65 6.69 -5.38 -0.21
N ARG A 66 5.83 -5.90 0.65
CA ARG A 66 5.80 -7.32 1.03
C ARG A 66 4.39 -7.87 0.82
N LEU A 67 4.32 -9.13 0.39
CA LEU A 67 3.05 -9.84 0.34
C LEU A 67 2.60 -10.20 1.75
N SER A 68 1.40 -9.76 2.12
CA SER A 68 0.75 -10.01 3.41
C SER A 68 0.20 -11.44 3.57
N LEU A 69 0.44 -12.35 2.61
CA LEU A 69 -0.25 -13.65 2.54
C LEU A 69 -0.04 -14.56 3.76
N LEU A 70 0.98 -14.29 4.58
CA LEU A 70 1.35 -15.10 5.74
C LEU A 70 1.21 -14.35 7.07
N ASP A 71 0.88 -13.06 7.05
CA ASP A 71 0.71 -12.30 8.27
C ASP A 71 -0.66 -12.67 8.86
N SER A 72 -0.64 -13.27 10.05
CA SER A 72 -1.86 -13.70 10.72
C SER A 72 -2.80 -12.50 10.86
N GLN A 73 -3.95 -12.56 10.20
CA GLN A 73 -5.01 -11.56 10.23
C GLN A 73 -5.69 -11.41 11.61
N PHE A 74 -5.09 -11.98 12.66
CA PHE A 74 -5.45 -11.78 14.05
C PHE A 74 -4.52 -10.71 14.61
N GLU A 75 -4.60 -9.51 14.03
CA GLU A 75 -4.05 -8.34 14.69
C GLU A 75 -4.99 -7.99 15.84
N ASP A 76 -4.40 -7.63 16.99
CA ASP A 76 -5.14 -7.26 18.18
C ASP A 76 -6.00 -6.03 17.88
N ASP A 77 -7.31 -6.09 18.16
CA ASP A 77 -8.25 -4.97 18.01
C ASP A 77 -7.81 -3.71 18.80
N SER A 78 -6.87 -3.86 19.74
CA SER A 78 -6.24 -2.73 20.46
C SER A 78 -5.27 -1.91 19.60
N ILE A 79 -4.82 -2.43 18.45
CA ILE A 79 -3.94 -1.72 17.52
C ILE A 79 -4.74 -0.58 16.89
N LYS A 80 -4.19 0.64 16.93
CA LYS A 80 -4.82 1.77 16.26
C LYS A 80 -4.73 1.61 14.75
N HIS A 81 -5.87 1.69 14.08
CA HIS A 81 -5.97 1.77 12.63
C HIS A 81 -6.40 3.17 12.20
N SER A 82 -6.14 3.48 10.94
CA SER A 82 -6.59 4.67 10.25
C SER A 82 -6.89 4.31 8.80
N LEU A 83 -7.83 5.02 8.20
CA LEU A 83 -8.17 4.86 6.78
C LEU A 83 -7.61 6.04 6.01
N ILE A 84 -6.90 5.75 4.93
CA ILE A 84 -6.39 6.76 4.01
C ILE A 84 -7.20 6.69 2.73
N VAL A 85 -7.90 7.77 2.41
CA VAL A 85 -8.78 7.86 1.25
C VAL A 85 -8.19 8.88 0.28
N PHE A 86 -7.86 8.44 -0.92
CA PHE A 86 -7.45 9.33 -2.01
C PHE A 86 -8.67 9.59 -2.90
N GLU A 87 -8.97 10.85 -3.22
CA GLU A 87 -10.21 11.25 -3.89
C GLU A 87 -9.96 12.18 -5.08
N LYS A 88 -10.70 11.94 -6.17
CA LYS A 88 -10.76 12.79 -7.37
C LYS A 88 -12.12 12.65 -8.06
N GLY A 89 -12.98 13.65 -7.88
CA GLY A 89 -14.37 13.55 -8.34
C GLY A 89 -15.05 12.31 -7.76
N ASN A 90 -15.52 11.40 -8.63
CA ASN A 90 -16.17 10.14 -8.21
C ASN A 90 -15.18 8.98 -7.99
N GLN A 91 -13.89 9.19 -8.27
CA GLN A 91 -12.86 8.16 -8.07
C GLN A 91 -12.33 8.25 -6.64
N HIS A 92 -12.27 7.11 -5.96
CA HIS A 92 -11.58 7.00 -4.69
C HIS A 92 -10.85 5.67 -4.57
N ILE A 93 -9.76 5.67 -3.82
CA ILE A 93 -9.09 4.46 -3.33
C ILE A 93 -8.92 4.59 -1.83
N THR A 94 -9.04 3.46 -1.14
CA THR A 94 -8.90 3.38 0.31
C THR A 94 -7.76 2.45 0.66
N MET A 95 -6.96 2.84 1.65
CA MET A 95 -5.86 2.05 2.20
C MET A 95 -5.98 2.01 3.72
N ASP A 96 -5.73 0.85 4.32
CA ASP A 96 -5.65 0.74 5.78
C ASP A 96 -4.24 1.14 6.22
N TYR A 97 -4.16 1.95 7.25
CA TYR A 97 -2.92 2.45 7.81
C TYR A 97 -2.87 2.14 9.30
N MET A 98 -1.74 1.65 9.76
CA MET A 98 -1.45 1.42 11.17
C MET A 98 -0.39 2.41 11.64
N PRO A 99 -0.78 3.49 12.32
CA PRO A 99 0.16 4.50 12.78
C PRO A 99 1.16 3.98 13.82
N SER A 100 0.81 2.91 14.55
CA SER A 100 1.66 2.34 15.61
C SER A 100 2.97 1.78 15.08
N ASN A 101 2.96 1.20 13.88
CA ASN A 101 4.11 0.54 13.25
C ASN A 101 4.45 1.14 11.88
N GLY A 102 3.70 2.15 11.42
CA GLY A 102 3.92 2.80 10.14
C GLY A 102 3.65 1.90 8.94
N ILE A 103 2.72 0.95 9.07
CA ILE A 103 2.39 0.02 7.99
C ILE A 103 1.16 0.49 7.22
N LEU A 104 1.29 0.59 5.89
CA LEU A 104 0.17 0.76 4.94
C LEU A 104 -0.20 -0.58 4.32
N TYR A 105 -1.50 -0.81 4.18
CA TYR A 105 -2.08 -1.97 3.54
C TYR A 105 -2.88 -1.53 2.31
N TYR A 106 -2.61 -2.19 1.19
CA TYR A 106 -3.41 -2.04 -0.02
C TYR A 106 -3.59 -3.39 -0.71
N GLY A 107 -4.76 -3.98 -0.53
CA GLY A 107 -5.03 -5.36 -0.94
C GLY A 107 -4.04 -6.32 -0.27
N PRO A 108 -3.28 -7.14 -1.02
CA PRO A 108 -2.33 -8.10 -0.45
C PRO A 108 -0.98 -7.48 -0.09
N TRP A 109 -0.78 -6.17 -0.29
CA TRP A 109 0.52 -5.51 -0.12
C TRP A 109 0.63 -4.78 1.21
N LYS A 110 1.75 -5.00 1.92
CA LYS A 110 2.19 -4.18 3.04
C LYS A 110 3.34 -3.28 2.67
N ILE A 111 3.31 -2.04 3.15
CA ILE A 111 4.34 -1.02 2.97
C ILE A 111 4.75 -0.54 4.36
N HIS A 112 6.04 -0.61 4.70
CA HIS A 112 6.54 -0.26 6.04
C HIS A 112 7.00 1.20 6.09
N ASP A 113 7.25 1.72 7.30
CA ASP A 113 7.96 2.98 7.55
C ASP A 113 7.33 4.25 6.96
N ILE A 114 6.02 4.26 6.71
CA ILE A 114 5.31 5.40 6.11
C ILE A 114 4.84 6.47 7.12
N ASN A 115 5.27 6.39 8.38
CA ASN A 115 4.82 7.28 9.47
C ASN A 115 5.00 8.78 9.17
N ASN A 116 6.00 9.13 8.37
CA ASN A 116 6.31 10.52 8.06
C ASN A 116 5.48 11.08 6.89
N LEU A 117 4.75 10.24 6.13
CA LEU A 117 4.05 10.67 4.93
C LEU A 117 2.83 11.53 5.24
N PHE A 118 2.16 11.26 6.36
CA PHE A 118 0.89 11.90 6.71
C PHE A 118 1.00 12.94 7.82
N ASN A 119 2.22 13.17 8.34
CA ASN A 119 2.47 14.09 9.44
C ASN A 119 3.54 15.13 9.06
N PRO A 120 3.20 16.15 8.26
CA PRO A 120 4.18 17.10 7.71
C PRO A 120 4.71 18.14 8.71
N LEU A 121 4.40 18.03 10.01
CA LEU A 121 4.76 18.99 11.07
C LEU A 121 5.82 18.47 12.06
N LYS A 122 6.69 17.56 11.61
CA LYS A 122 8.03 17.38 12.21
C LYS A 122 9.08 18.02 11.32
#